data_AF-R9LDB7-F1
#
_entry.id   AF-R9LDB7-F1
#
_cell.length_a   1.000
_cell.length_b   1.000
_cell.length_c   1.000
_cell.angle_alpha   90.00
_cell.angle_beta   90.00
_cell.angle_gamma   90.00
#
_symmetry.space_group_name_H-M   'P 1'
#
loop_
_entity.id
_entity.type
_entity.pdbx_description
1 polymer ?
#
loop_
_entity_poly.entity_id
_entity_poly.type
_entity_poly.pdbx_seq_one_letter_code
_entity_poly.pdbx_strand_id
1 'polypeptide(L)' 'MEKLITRKEAAKILGISIATLDAARNNGLIAYVQYVQNGCVYFTAAGLQEWYYFYADGSMSVNTTIDGYTIGSDGARK' A
#
# COMPACT_ATOMS: atom_id res chain seq x y z
N MET A 1 20.61 0.19 -4.92
CA MET A 1 19.67 1.28 -5.27
C MET A 1 18.29 0.68 -5.24
N GLU A 2 17.44 1.14 -4.33
CA GLU A 2 16.10 0.56 -4.17
C GLU A 2 15.26 0.88 -5.41
N LYS A 3 14.51 -0.10 -5.92
CA LYS A 3 13.71 0.07 -7.13
C LYS A 3 12.50 0.93 -6.80
N LEU A 4 12.40 2.10 -7.45
CA LEU A 4 11.22 2.95 -7.37
C LEU A 4 10.11 2.39 -8.25
N ILE A 5 8.93 2.24 -7.67
CA ILE A 5 7.73 1.69 -8.27
C ILE A 5 6.77 2.84 -8.54
N THR A 6 6.24 2.93 -9.76
CA THR A 6 5.25 3.96 -10.10
C THR A 6 3.90 3.69 -9.44
N ARG A 7 3.05 4.71 -9.30
CA ARG A 7 1.67 4.53 -8.75
C ARG A 7 0.88 3.43 -9.45
N LYS A 8 1.01 3.33 -10.78
CA LYS A 8 0.29 2.33 -11.59
C LYS A 8 0.78 0.92 -11.32
N GLU A 9 2.09 0.74 -11.18
CA GLU A 9 2.68 -0.55 -10.82
C GLU A 9 2.36 -0.93 -9.38
N ALA A 10 2.43 0.01 -8.45
CA ALA A 10 2.09 -0.20 -7.05
C ALA A 10 0.64 -0.67 -6.89
N ALA A 11 -0.32 0.01 -7.53
CA ALA A 11 -1.71 -0.41 -7.53
C ALA A 11 -1.89 -1.84 -8.07
N LYS A 12 -1.17 -2.19 -9.15
CA LYS A 12 -1.19 -3.53 -9.73
C LYS A 12 -0.59 -4.59 -8.80
N ILE A 13 0.50 -4.29 -8.11
CA ILE A 13 1.16 -5.17 -7.12
C ILE A 13 0.27 -5.37 -5.87
N LEU A 14 -0.52 -4.36 -5.53
CA LEU A 14 -1.46 -4.43 -4.43
C LEU A 14 -2.80 -5.08 -4.81
N GLY A 15 -3.09 -5.22 -6.11
CA GLY A 15 -4.39 -5.71 -6.58
C GLY A 15 -5.54 -4.72 -6.35
N ILE A 16 -5.24 -3.43 -6.13
CA ILE A 16 -6.24 -2.39 -5.84
C ILE A 16 -6.33 -1.37 -6.96
N SER A 17 -7.39 -0.55 -6.94
CA SER A 17 -7.49 0.60 -7.83
C SER A 17 -6.48 1.70 -7.46
N ILE A 18 -6.07 2.52 -8.44
CA ILE A 18 -5.21 3.68 -8.19
C ILE A 18 -5.89 4.66 -7.21
N ALA A 19 -7.23 4.79 -7.27
CA ALA A 19 -7.98 5.64 -6.35
C ALA A 19 -7.86 5.15 -4.90
N THR A 20 -7.94 3.83 -4.69
CA THR A 20 -7.74 3.22 -3.37
C THR A 20 -6.31 3.43 -2.87
N LEU A 21 -5.31 3.29 -3.74
CA LEU A 21 -3.91 3.58 -3.41
C LEU A 21 -3.70 5.05 -3.02
N ASP A 22 -4.26 5.98 -3.77
CA ASP A 22 -4.16 7.41 -3.47
C ASP A 22 -4.88 7.77 -2.16
N ALA A 23 -6.01 7.11 -1.85
CA ALA A 23 -6.69 7.28 -0.57
C ALA A 23 -5.85 6.74 0.61
N ALA A 24 -5.28 5.54 0.48
CA ALA A 24 -4.38 4.98 1.49
C ALA A 24 -3.18 5.90 1.75
N ARG A 25 -2.60 6.47 0.68
CA ARG A 25 -1.52 7.46 0.79
C ARG A 25 -1.95 8.69 1.57
N ASN A 26 -3.08 9.29 1.19
CA ASN A 26 -3.58 10.50 1.83
C ASN A 26 -3.95 10.28 3.31
N ASN A 27 -4.32 9.06 3.68
CA ASN A 27 -4.61 8.66 5.05
C ASN A 27 -3.37 8.18 5.83
N GLY A 28 -2.17 8.22 5.24
CA GLY A 28 -0.94 7.77 5.90
C GLY A 28 -0.85 6.25 6.12
N LEU A 29 -1.67 5.46 5.42
CA LEU A 29 -1.74 4.00 5.56
C LEU A 29 -0.69 3.27 4.72
N ILE A 30 0.07 4.00 3.90
CA ILE A 30 1.11 3.45 3.03
C ILE A 30 2.29 4.41 2.90
N ALA A 31 3.50 3.86 2.98
CA ALA A 31 4.73 4.63 2.81
C ALA A 31 4.99 4.95 1.33
N TYR A 32 5.47 6.16 1.04
CA TYR A 32 5.79 6.61 -0.31
C TYR A 32 6.96 7.59 -0.32
N VAL A 33 7.58 7.74 -1.50
CA VAL A 33 8.63 8.73 -1.76
C VAL A 33 8.08 9.74 -2.76
N GLN A 34 8.01 11.02 -2.36
CA GLN A 34 7.59 12.10 -3.23
C GLN A 34 8.78 12.93 -3.68
N TYR A 35 8.92 13.09 -5.00
CA TYR A 35 9.87 14.02 -5.57
C TYR A 35 9.28 15.42 -5.59
N VAL A 36 9.84 16.29 -4.76
CA VAL A 36 9.32 17.65 -4.46
C VAL A 36 9.25 18.54 -5.70
N GLN A 37 10.14 18.35 -6.68
CA GLN A 37 10.22 19.22 -7.86
C GLN A 37 9.07 19.04 -8.86
N ASN A 38 8.51 17.83 -8.99
CA ASN A 38 7.46 17.53 -9.97
C ASN A 38 6.19 16.93 -9.34
N GLY A 39 6.16 16.77 -8.02
CA GLY A 39 5.06 16.12 -7.29
C GLY A 39 4.88 14.63 -7.62
N CYS A 40 5.82 14.02 -8.35
CA CYS A 40 5.76 12.61 -8.70
C CYS A 40 5.91 11.75 -7.44
N VAL A 41 4.95 10.85 -7.24
CA VAL A 41 4.93 9.90 -6.13
C VAL A 41 5.38 8.52 -6.62
N TYR A 42 6.34 7.95 -5.91
CA TYR A 42 6.86 6.62 -6.11
C TYR A 42 6.75 5.81 -4.82
N PHE A 43 6.82 4.49 -4.96
CA PHE A 43 6.77 3.53 -3.85
C PHE A 43 8.01 2.65 -3.87
N THR A 44 8.34 2.06 -2.73
CA THR A 44 9.35 0.99 -2.64
C THR A 44 8.64 -0.33 -2.38
N ALA A 45 9.27 -1.46 -2.74
CA ALA A 45 8.69 -2.76 -2.47
C ALA A 45 8.41 -2.97 -0.96
N ALA A 46 9.33 -2.52 -0.10
CA ALA A 46 9.16 -2.54 1.35
C ALA A 46 7.96 -1.68 1.80
N GLY A 47 7.82 -0.46 1.29
CA GLY A 47 6.70 0.43 1.62
C GLY A 47 5.33 -0.08 1.15
N LEU A 48 5.29 -0.96 0.14
CA LEU A 48 4.07 -1.66 -0.28
C LEU A 48 3.78 -2.92 0.53
N GLN A 49 4.79 -3.50 1.18
CA GLN A 49 4.63 -4.70 2.01
C GLN A 49 4.05 -4.33 3.38
N GLU A 50 4.46 -3.19 3.94
CA GLU A 50 3.93 -2.63 5.20
C GLU A 50 2.56 -1.92 5.04
N TRP A 51 1.70 -2.43 4.16
CA TRP A 51 0.33 -1.97 4.03
C TRP A 51 -0.55 -2.69 5.06
N TYR A 52 -1.50 -1.95 5.66
CA TYR A 52 -2.53 -2.47 6.57
C TYR A 52 -3.89 -2.48 5.89
N TYR A 53 -4.59 -3.61 5.94
CA TYR A 53 -5.96 -3.69 5.43
C TYR A 53 -6.96 -3.35 6.54
N PHE A 54 -7.82 -2.37 6.30
CA PHE A 54 -8.94 -2.01 7.16
C PHE A 54 -10.26 -2.27 6.44
N TYR A 55 -11.20 -2.88 7.16
CA TYR A 55 -12.58 -3.03 6.69
C TYR A 55 -13.31 -1.67 6.74
N ALA A 56 -14.48 -1.60 6.08
CA ALA A 56 -15.27 -0.37 6.00
C ALA A 56 -15.75 0.14 7.37
N ASP A 57 -15.82 -0.73 8.37
CA ASP A 57 -16.13 -0.40 9.77
C ASP A 57 -14.91 0.12 10.56
N GLY A 58 -13.75 0.22 9.93
CA GLY A 58 -12.49 0.66 10.54
C GLY A 58 -11.74 -0.43 11.29
N SER A 59 -12.22 -1.68 11.29
CA SER A 59 -11.50 -2.80 11.91
C SER A 59 -10.31 -3.24 11.06
N MET A 60 -9.17 -3.51 11.70
CA MET A 60 -7.95 -3.98 11.02
C MET A 60 -8.05 -5.49 10.76
N SER A 61 -7.77 -5.93 9.53
CA SER A 61 -7.58 -7.34 9.22
C SER A 61 -6.30 -7.87 9.84
N VAL A 62 -6.37 -9.03 10.48
CA VAL A 62 -5.21 -9.75 11.03
C VAL A 62 -5.39 -11.26 10.80
N ASN A 63 -4.29 -11.98 10.60
CA ASN A 63 -4.29 -13.44 10.46
C ASN A 63 -5.29 -13.99 9.42
N THR A 64 -5.44 -13.30 8.30
CA THR A 64 -6.42 -13.63 7.26
C THR A 64 -5.80 -13.54 5.86
N THR A 65 -6.54 -13.98 4.84
CA THR A 65 -6.16 -13.80 3.44
C THR A 65 -7.19 -12.90 2.76
N ILE A 66 -6.76 -11.77 2.20
CA ILE A 66 -7.61 -10.84 1.45
C ILE A 66 -7.09 -10.76 0.02
N ASP A 67 -7.95 -11.03 -0.96
CA ASP A 67 -7.63 -10.94 -2.40
C ASP A 67 -6.35 -11.70 -2.81
N GLY A 68 -6.06 -12.81 -2.14
CA GLY A 68 -4.89 -13.66 -2.39
C GLY A 68 -3.62 -13.23 -1.65
N TYR A 69 -3.66 -12.20 -0.81
CA TYR A 69 -2.54 -11.77 0.03
C TYR A 69 -2.72 -12.19 1.48
N THR A 70 -1.65 -12.68 2.10
CA THR A 70 -1.66 -13.05 3.52
C THR A 70 -1.50 -11.80 4.37
N ILE A 71 -2.35 -11.62 5.35
CA ILE A 71 -2.27 -10.56 6.36
C ILE A 71 -1.78 -11.18 7.66
N GLY A 72 -0.65 -10.67 8.16
CA GLY A 72 0.01 -11.15 9.37
C GLY A 72 -0.78 -10.86 10.65
N SER A 73 -0.25 -11.34 11.77
CA SER A 73 -0.80 -11.10 13.11
C SER A 73 -0.71 -9.64 13.56
N ASP A 74 0.20 -8.89 12.95
CA ASP A 74 0.41 -7.45 13.09
C ASP A 74 -0.50 -6.63 12.17
N GLY A 75 -1.25 -7.27 11.26
CA GLY A 75 -2.10 -6.62 10.28
C GLY A 75 -1.38 -6.16 9.01
N ALA A 76 -0.06 -6.36 8.95
CA ALA A 76 0.73 -6.06 7.77
C ALA A 76 0.60 -7.18 6.73
N ARG A 77 0.61 -6.80 5.45
CA ARG A 77 0.61 -7.76 4.33
C ARG A 77 1.96 -8.48 4.22
N LYS A 78 1.96 -9.80 4.07
CA LYS A 78 3.17 -10.63 3.88
C LYS A 78 3.27 -11.19 2.47
#